data_AF-A0A7C5VPF1-F1
#
_entry.id   AF-A0A7C5VPF1-F1
#
_cell.length_a   1.000
_cell.length_b   1.000
_cell.length_c   1.000
_cell.angle_alpha   90.00
_cell.angle_beta   90.00
_cell.angle_gamma   90.00
#
_symmetry.space_group_name_H-M   'P 1'
#
loop_
_entity.id
_entity.type
_entity.pdbx_description
1 polymer ?
#
loop_
_entity_poly.entity_id
_entity_poly.type
_entity_poly.pdbx_seq_one_letter_code
_entity_poly.pdbx_strand_id
1 'polypeptide(L)'
;MKEEIYDFEQRIARYRRVIAGLRNGDVALRMLDHLASLGLSAAAISNHAAHLVAVLRLIDFDVGMATRSDVERVVAKINGNKRWREQTKYHKRVVLRRLIQYAKCGTCERGAPVPPEVGWIKLSKSSRDSRVTPENLLTPEEFEAIVRGAENARDKAMLYVLFEGGS
;
A
#
# COMPACT_ATOMS: atom_id res chain seq x y z
N MET A 1 9.08 -22.88 2.83
CA MET A 1 8.73 -22.53 4.23
C MET A 1 9.05 -21.06 4.49
N LYS A 2 8.28 -20.13 3.90
CA LYS A 2 8.43 -18.67 4.08
C LYS A 2 7.07 -17.96 4.24
N GLU A 3 5.96 -18.69 4.11
CA GLU A 3 4.60 -18.14 4.13
C GLU A 3 4.01 -18.02 5.55
N GLU A 4 4.56 -18.74 6.54
CA GLU A 4 4.00 -18.80 7.90
C GLU A 4 4.32 -17.58 8.78
N ILE A 5 5.27 -16.70 8.43
CA ILE A 5 5.68 -15.60 9.31
C ILE A 5 4.73 -14.38 9.23
N TYR A 6 4.01 -14.21 8.11
CA TYR A 6 3.22 -12.99 7.86
C TYR A 6 1.71 -13.19 7.68
N ASP A 7 1.26 -14.44 7.69
CA ASP A 7 -0.14 -14.86 7.69
C ASP A 7 -1.07 -13.97 6.84
N PHE A 8 -0.65 -13.76 5.59
CA PHE A 8 -1.33 -12.86 4.68
C PHE A 8 -2.74 -13.38 4.36
N GLU A 9 -2.94 -14.69 4.34
CA GLU A 9 -4.22 -15.31 4.07
C GLU A 9 -5.26 -14.98 5.14
N GLN A 10 -4.95 -15.13 6.43
CA GLN A 10 -5.89 -14.74 7.48
C GLN A 10 -6.17 -13.24 7.48
N ARG A 11 -5.16 -12.41 7.18
CA ARG A 11 -5.33 -10.96 7.04
C ARG A 11 -6.25 -10.61 5.87
N ILE A 12 -6.05 -11.22 4.71
CA ILE A 12 -6.90 -11.05 3.53
C ILE A 12 -8.33 -11.48 3.89
N ALA A 13 -8.52 -12.66 4.47
CA ALA A 13 -9.84 -13.16 4.87
C ALA A 13 -10.55 -12.20 5.84
N ARG A 14 -9.84 -11.65 6.83
CA ARG A 14 -10.37 -10.64 7.75
C ARG A 14 -10.80 -9.38 7.02
N TYR A 15 -9.99 -8.84 6.12
CA TYR A 15 -10.37 -7.65 5.35
C TYR A 15 -11.53 -7.92 4.42
N ARG A 16 -11.59 -9.09 3.76
CA ARG A 16 -12.71 -9.48 2.89
C ARG A 16 -14.04 -9.50 3.66
N ARG A 17 -14.06 -10.02 4.89
CA ARG A 17 -15.25 -9.96 5.77
C ARG A 17 -15.69 -8.53 6.06
N VAL A 18 -14.76 -7.64 6.36
CA VAL A 18 -15.08 -6.21 6.59
C VAL A 18 -15.59 -5.56 5.31
N ILE A 19 -14.93 -5.79 4.17
CA ILE A 19 -15.31 -5.23 2.87
C ILE A 19 -16.71 -5.68 2.47
N ALA A 20 -17.07 -6.95 2.69
CA ALA A 20 -18.39 -7.49 2.36
C ALA A 20 -19.55 -6.71 3.02
N GLY A 21 -19.33 -6.13 4.20
CA GLY A 21 -20.33 -5.33 4.91
C GLY A 21 -20.33 -3.84 4.55
N LEU A 22 -19.48 -3.39 3.63
CA LEU A 22 -19.40 -1.98 3.22
C LEU A 22 -20.11 -1.76 1.88
N ARG A 23 -20.56 -0.53 1.65
CA ARG A 23 -21.07 -0.11 0.34
C ARG A 23 -19.99 -0.29 -0.73
N ASN A 24 -20.37 -0.77 -1.91
CA ASN A 24 -19.46 -1.16 -2.99
C ASN A 24 -18.50 -2.31 -2.62
N GLY A 25 -18.81 -3.05 -1.55
CA GLY A 25 -18.00 -4.17 -1.06
C GLY A 25 -17.90 -5.30 -2.08
N ASP A 26 -18.99 -5.61 -2.77
CA ASP A 26 -19.04 -6.62 -3.83
C ASP A 26 -18.09 -6.28 -4.99
N VAL A 27 -18.09 -5.02 -5.46
CA VAL A 27 -17.19 -4.53 -6.51
C VAL A 27 -15.74 -4.61 -6.05
N ALA A 28 -15.48 -4.22 -4.80
CA ALA A 28 -14.14 -4.27 -4.23
C ALA A 28 -13.61 -5.71 -4.07
N LEU A 29 -14.47 -6.66 -3.69
CA LEU A 29 -14.11 -8.08 -3.60
C LEU A 29 -13.81 -8.66 -4.99
N ARG A 30 -14.66 -8.40 -5.99
CA ARG A 30 -14.39 -8.81 -7.37
C ARG A 30 -13.10 -8.20 -7.91
N MET A 31 -12.80 -6.94 -7.56
CA MET A 31 -11.52 -6.32 -7.90
C MET A 31 -10.34 -7.05 -7.24
N LEU A 32 -10.45 -7.46 -5.97
CA LEU A 32 -9.38 -8.21 -5.31
C LEU A 32 -9.15 -9.58 -5.97
N ASP A 33 -10.22 -10.26 -6.39
CA ASP A 33 -10.12 -11.52 -7.12
C ASP A 33 -9.50 -11.32 -8.50
N HIS A 34 -9.86 -10.24 -9.19
CA HIS A 34 -9.21 -9.84 -10.45
C HIS A 34 -7.72 -9.53 -10.26
N LEU A 35 -7.35 -8.82 -9.18
CA LEU A 35 -5.94 -8.57 -8.88
C LEU A 35 -5.18 -9.88 -8.60
N ALA A 36 -5.81 -10.85 -7.96
CA ALA A 36 -5.23 -12.17 -7.75
C ALA A 36 -5.06 -12.93 -9.07
N SER A 37 -6.04 -12.88 -9.98
CA SER A 37 -5.93 -13.53 -11.30
C SER A 37 -4.85 -12.90 -12.18
N LEU A 38 -4.52 -11.63 -11.96
CA LEU A 38 -3.38 -10.94 -12.59
C LEU A 38 -2.01 -11.30 -11.97
N GLY A 39 -1.97 -12.23 -11.01
CA GLY A 39 -0.73 -12.73 -10.40
C GLY A 39 -0.12 -11.81 -9.34
N LEU A 40 -0.91 -10.93 -8.71
CA LEU A 40 -0.40 -10.14 -7.58
C LEU A 40 -0.12 -11.05 -6.37
N SER A 41 0.98 -10.79 -5.66
CA SER A 41 1.33 -11.55 -4.45
C SER A 41 0.32 -11.36 -3.31
N ALA A 42 0.25 -12.33 -2.41
CA ALA A 42 -0.61 -12.25 -1.21
C ALA A 42 -0.33 -10.98 -0.37
N ALA A 43 0.93 -10.57 -0.26
CA ALA A 43 1.30 -9.32 0.40
C ALA A 43 0.71 -8.08 -0.30
N ALA A 44 0.75 -8.05 -1.64
CA ALA A 44 0.16 -6.97 -2.42
C ALA A 44 -1.37 -6.94 -2.27
N ILE A 45 -2.04 -8.10 -2.36
CA ILE A 45 -3.49 -8.23 -2.18
C ILE A 45 -3.89 -7.79 -0.77
N SER A 46 -3.18 -8.24 0.26
CA SER A 46 -3.40 -7.84 1.66
C SER A 46 -3.29 -6.32 1.84
N ASN A 47 -2.28 -5.69 1.25
CA ASN A 47 -2.13 -4.23 1.27
C ASN A 47 -3.29 -3.51 0.55
N HIS A 48 -3.73 -4.01 -0.61
CA HIS A 48 -4.89 -3.44 -1.32
C HIS A 48 -6.16 -3.57 -0.48
N ALA A 49 -6.42 -4.75 0.11
CA ALA A 49 -7.58 -5.01 0.96
C ALA A 49 -7.62 -4.09 2.19
N ALA A 50 -6.48 -3.91 2.87
CA ALA A 50 -6.36 -3.01 4.02
C ALA A 50 -6.72 -1.55 3.66
N HIS A 51 -6.25 -1.07 2.51
CA HIS A 51 -6.53 0.28 2.04
C HIS A 51 -7.95 0.44 1.49
N LEU A 52 -8.51 -0.59 0.86
CA LEU A 52 -9.89 -0.62 0.39
C LEU A 52 -10.88 -0.36 1.52
N VAL A 53 -10.72 -1.01 2.68
CA VAL A 53 -11.60 -0.76 3.85
C VAL A 53 -11.67 0.73 4.18
N ALA A 54 -10.52 1.42 4.18
CA ALA A 54 -10.48 2.84 4.48
C ALA A 54 -11.08 3.71 3.35
N VAL A 55 -10.84 3.34 2.08
CA VAL A 55 -11.36 4.07 0.92
C VAL A 55 -12.87 3.92 0.80
N LEU A 56 -13.40 2.70 0.95
CA LEU A 56 -14.84 2.41 0.88
C LEU A 56 -15.62 3.19 1.94
N ARG A 57 -15.06 3.36 3.14
CA ARG A 57 -15.67 4.19 4.21
C ARG A 57 -15.75 5.69 3.88
N LEU A 58 -15.00 6.17 2.88
CA LEU A 58 -15.06 7.57 2.43
C LEU A 58 -16.05 7.77 1.27
N ILE A 59 -16.48 6.68 0.62
CA ILE A 59 -17.32 6.68 -0.57
C ILE A 59 -18.79 6.55 -0.13
N ASP A 60 -19.60 7.52 -0.52
CA ASP A 60 -21.04 7.62 -0.27
C ASP A 60 -21.86 7.52 -1.57
N PHE A 61 -21.26 7.01 -2.64
CA PHE A 61 -21.87 6.85 -3.97
C PHE A 61 -21.61 5.44 -4.54
N ASP A 62 -22.28 5.11 -5.65
CA ASP A 62 -22.01 3.90 -6.43
C ASP A 62 -20.75 4.10 -7.29
N VAL A 63 -19.76 3.23 -7.13
CA VAL A 63 -18.48 3.34 -7.84
C VAL A 63 -18.57 3.13 -9.36
N GLY A 64 -19.58 2.39 -9.85
CA GLY A 64 -19.83 2.21 -11.29
C GLY A 64 -20.40 3.48 -11.92
N MET A 65 -21.22 4.21 -11.18
CA MET A 65 -21.85 5.47 -11.61
C MET A 65 -21.09 6.73 -11.18
N ALA A 66 -19.89 6.57 -10.60
CA ALA A 66 -19.12 7.67 -10.06
C ALA A 66 -18.82 8.74 -11.11
N THR A 67 -19.07 10.01 -10.76
CA THR A 67 -18.65 11.16 -11.57
C THR A 67 -17.25 11.63 -11.17
N ARG A 68 -16.65 12.48 -12.01
CA ARG A 68 -15.36 13.12 -11.67
C ARG A 68 -15.43 13.89 -10.35
N SER A 69 -16.50 14.64 -10.13
CA SER A 69 -16.70 15.42 -8.90
C SER A 69 -16.81 14.54 -7.66
N ASP A 70 -17.43 13.36 -7.77
CA ASP A 70 -17.50 12.39 -6.67
C ASP A 70 -16.11 11.90 -6.27
N VAL A 71 -15.30 11.53 -7.26
CA VAL A 71 -13.91 11.10 -7.05
C VAL A 71 -13.07 12.24 -6.45
N GLU A 72 -13.22 13.47 -6.95
CA GLU A 72 -12.53 14.66 -6.43
C GLU A 72 -12.84 14.88 -4.94
N ARG A 73 -14.10 14.73 -4.51
CA ARG A 73 -14.46 14.83 -3.08
C ARG A 73 -13.72 13.79 -2.23
N VAL A 74 -13.63 12.54 -2.70
CA VAL A 74 -12.92 11.48 -1.97
C VAL A 74 -11.41 11.75 -1.93
N VAL A 75 -10.82 12.18 -3.04
CA VAL A 75 -9.40 12.56 -3.11
C VAL A 75 -9.11 13.73 -2.17
N ALA A 76 -9.99 14.73 -2.08
CA ALA A 76 -9.87 15.84 -1.15
C ALA A 76 -9.89 15.35 0.31
N LYS A 77 -10.82 14.44 0.68
CA LYS A 77 -10.85 13.80 2.01
C LYS A 77 -9.54 13.04 2.31
N ILE A 78 -8.97 12.36 1.33
CA ILE A 78 -7.68 11.64 1.49
C ILE A 78 -6.53 12.63 1.71
N ASN A 79 -6.41 13.65 0.86
CA ASN A 79 -5.32 14.62 0.91
C ASN A 79 -5.36 15.47 2.18
N GLY A 80 -6.55 15.90 2.59
CA GLY A 80 -6.80 16.72 3.79
C GLY A 80 -6.71 15.96 5.11
N ASN A 81 -6.58 14.62 5.09
CA ASN A 81 -6.49 13.84 6.31
C ASN A 81 -5.13 14.05 7.02
N LYS A 82 -5.13 14.81 8.12
CA LYS A 82 -3.93 15.13 8.91
C LYS A 82 -3.33 13.92 9.66
N ARG A 83 -4.12 12.85 9.88
CA ARG A 83 -3.65 11.64 10.60
C ARG A 83 -2.89 10.66 9.71
N TRP A 84 -2.97 10.82 8.39
CA TRP A 84 -2.31 9.93 7.45
C TRP A 84 -0.99 10.50 6.96
N ARG A 85 0.06 9.67 6.98
CA ARG A 85 1.34 9.98 6.33
C ARG A 85 1.13 10.05 4.81
N GLU A 86 1.99 10.81 4.12
CA GLU A 86 1.92 10.98 2.66
C GLU A 86 1.95 9.66 1.89
N GLN A 87 2.75 8.69 2.35
CA GLN A 87 2.76 7.36 1.76
C GLN A 87 1.42 6.63 1.90
N THR A 88 0.76 6.72 3.06
CA THR A 88 -0.57 6.15 3.26
C THR A 88 -1.60 6.82 2.35
N LYS A 89 -1.55 8.16 2.20
CA LYS A 89 -2.41 8.90 1.26
C LYS A 89 -2.18 8.45 -0.17
N TYR A 90 -0.92 8.29 -0.57
CA TYR A 90 -0.55 7.74 -1.88
C TYR A 90 -1.20 6.39 -2.13
N HIS A 91 -1.02 5.41 -1.23
CA HIS A 91 -1.61 4.08 -1.42
C HIS A 91 -3.14 4.11 -1.49
N LYS A 92 -3.79 4.98 -0.71
CA LYS A 92 -5.25 5.17 -0.81
C LYS A 92 -5.68 5.75 -2.16
N ARG A 93 -4.94 6.72 -2.72
CA ARG A 93 -5.20 7.24 -4.08
C ARG A 93 -5.01 6.17 -5.15
N VAL A 94 -3.97 5.34 -5.03
CA VAL A 94 -3.74 4.19 -5.93
C VAL A 94 -4.95 3.24 -5.91
N VAL A 95 -5.41 2.87 -4.72
CA VAL A 95 -6.53 1.94 -4.54
C VAL A 95 -7.85 2.55 -5.01
N LEU A 96 -8.11 3.83 -4.73
CA LEU A 96 -9.29 4.53 -5.26
C LEU A 96 -9.30 4.52 -6.78
N ARG A 97 -8.16 4.85 -7.42
CA ARG A 97 -8.03 4.82 -8.89
C ARG A 97 -8.34 3.45 -9.46
N ARG A 98 -7.78 2.39 -8.86
CA ARG A 98 -8.03 1.00 -9.28
C ARG A 98 -9.50 0.59 -9.09
N LEU A 99 -10.12 0.99 -7.97
CA LEU A 99 -11.52 0.67 -7.69
C LEU A 99 -12.48 1.24 -8.74
N ILE A 100 -12.34 2.52 -9.08
CA ILE A 100 -13.17 3.16 -10.12
C ILE A 100 -12.85 2.58 -11.50
N GLN A 101 -11.56 2.34 -11.80
CA GLN A 101 -11.16 1.71 -13.05
C GLN A 101 -11.79 0.33 -13.22
N TYR A 102 -11.73 -0.52 -12.18
CA TYR A 102 -12.36 -1.83 -12.20
C TYR A 102 -13.88 -1.73 -12.32
N ALA A 103 -14.51 -0.83 -11.58
CA ALA A 103 -15.96 -0.64 -11.62
C ALA A 103 -16.49 -0.26 -13.00
N LYS A 104 -15.75 0.59 -13.75
CA LYS A 104 -16.18 1.09 -15.06
C LYS A 104 -15.68 0.25 -16.23
N CYS A 105 -14.50 -0.35 -16.13
CA CYS A 105 -13.87 -1.06 -17.24
C CYS A 105 -13.81 -2.58 -17.04
N GLY A 106 -14.16 -3.09 -15.86
CA GLY A 106 -14.12 -4.52 -15.53
C GLY A 106 -12.71 -5.10 -15.37
N THR A 107 -11.65 -4.30 -15.52
CA THR A 107 -10.27 -4.78 -15.46
C THR A 107 -9.32 -3.74 -14.85
N CYS A 108 -8.24 -4.23 -14.24
CA CYS A 108 -7.08 -3.46 -13.74
C CYS A 108 -5.77 -3.83 -14.44
N GLU A 109 -5.84 -4.42 -15.63
CA GLU A 109 -4.68 -4.83 -16.40
C GLU A 109 -3.79 -3.66 -16.83
N ARG A 110 -2.52 -3.96 -17.09
CA ARG A 110 -1.62 -2.96 -17.71
C ARG A 110 -2.12 -2.68 -19.13
N GLY A 111 -2.28 -1.40 -19.45
CA GLY A 111 -2.80 -0.96 -20.75
C GLY A 111 -4.33 -0.88 -20.81
N ALA A 112 -5.04 -1.29 -19.75
CA ALA A 112 -6.48 -1.07 -19.65
C ALA A 112 -6.82 0.43 -19.72
N PRO A 113 -7.98 0.79 -20.31
CA PRO A 113 -8.44 2.17 -20.35
C PRO A 113 -8.55 2.72 -18.94
N VAL A 114 -8.17 3.99 -18.78
CA VAL A 114 -8.25 4.71 -17.51
C VAL A 114 -9.44 5.66 -17.61
N PRO A 115 -10.49 5.50 -16.77
CA PRO A 115 -11.63 6.39 -16.80
C PRO A 115 -11.23 7.85 -16.55
N PRO A 116 -11.85 8.83 -17.24
CA PRO A 116 -11.52 10.24 -17.09
C PRO A 116 -11.71 10.76 -15.66
N GLU A 117 -12.58 10.13 -14.86
CA GLU A 117 -12.86 10.46 -13.46
C GLU A 117 -11.65 10.23 -12.55
N VAL A 118 -10.72 9.36 -12.95
CA VAL A 118 -9.49 9.04 -12.19
C VAL A 118 -8.20 9.31 -12.97
N GLY A 119 -8.29 9.61 -14.27
CA GLY A 119 -7.12 9.87 -15.13
C GLY A 119 -6.28 11.07 -14.69
N TRP A 120 -6.88 12.06 -14.05
CA TRP A 120 -6.20 13.27 -13.55
C TRP A 120 -5.43 13.04 -12.23
N ILE A 121 -5.67 11.92 -11.53
CA ILE A 121 -5.03 11.64 -10.24
C ILE A 121 -3.56 11.30 -10.48
N LYS A 122 -2.69 12.27 -10.21
CA LYS A 122 -1.24 12.09 -10.27
C LYS A 122 -0.78 11.15 -9.15
N LEU A 123 -0.23 10.00 -9.54
CA LEU A 123 0.39 9.04 -8.64
C LEU A 123 1.92 9.23 -8.63
N SER A 124 2.42 10.41 -8.25
CA SER A 124 3.86 10.55 -8.01
C SER A 124 4.21 9.96 -6.65
N LYS A 125 5.31 9.20 -6.57
CA LYS A 125 5.92 8.87 -5.29
C LYS A 125 6.47 10.19 -4.74
N SER A 126 6.05 10.58 -3.54
CA SER A 126 6.69 11.71 -2.83
C SER A 126 8.18 11.42 -2.77
N SER A 127 9.01 12.36 -3.22
CA SER A 127 10.46 12.24 -3.41
C SER A 127 11.27 12.12 -2.13
N ARG A 128 10.67 11.65 -1.02
CA ARG A 128 11.47 11.13 0.09
C ARG A 128 12.00 9.78 -0.35
N ASP A 129 13.07 9.87 -1.12
CA ASP A 129 13.94 8.77 -1.41
C ASP A 129 14.41 8.20 -0.07
N SER A 130 13.83 7.07 0.34
CA SER A 130 14.25 6.34 1.53
C SER A 130 15.44 5.43 1.23
N ARG A 131 16.02 5.52 0.02
CA ARG A 131 17.29 4.88 -0.26
C ARG A 131 18.32 5.53 0.65
N VAL A 132 18.99 4.70 1.44
CA VAL A 132 20.18 5.11 2.19
C VAL A 132 21.15 5.64 1.13
N THR A 133 21.41 6.95 1.17
CA THR A 133 22.47 7.53 0.35
C THR A 133 23.80 7.33 1.08
N PRO A 134 24.95 7.36 0.39
CA PRO A 134 26.25 7.16 1.04
C PRO A 134 26.49 8.08 2.24
N GLU A 135 25.91 9.29 2.21
CA GLU A 135 26.01 10.28 3.28
C GLU A 135 25.13 9.95 4.50
N ASN A 136 24.21 8.99 4.37
CA ASN A 136 23.36 8.46 5.45
C ASN A 136 23.87 7.10 5.98
N LEU A 137 24.99 6.58 5.45
CA LEU A 137 25.64 5.38 6.00
C LEU A 137 26.37 5.74 7.30
N LEU A 138 26.38 4.80 8.23
CA LEU A 138 27.18 4.91 9.45
C LEU A 138 28.66 5.02 9.08
N THR A 139 29.38 5.95 9.72
CA THR A 139 30.84 5.92 9.64
C THR A 139 31.38 4.74 10.46
N PRO A 140 32.61 4.26 10.18
CA PRO A 140 33.23 3.22 10.99
C PRO A 140 33.27 3.56 12.48
N GLU A 141 33.46 4.83 12.83
CA GLU A 141 33.51 5.31 14.21
C GLU A 141 32.14 5.23 14.90
N GLU A 142 31.07 5.57 14.18
CA GLU A 142 29.69 5.45 14.66
C GLU A 142 29.29 3.99 14.84
N PHE A 143 29.70 3.12 13.90
CA PHE A 143 29.49 1.68 13.99
C PHE A 143 30.19 1.08 15.23
N GLU A 144 31.46 1.42 15.46
CA GLU A 144 32.22 0.96 16.64
C GLU A 144 31.67 1.51 17.96
N ALA A 145 31.04 2.70 17.96
CA ALA A 145 30.32 3.20 19.13
C ALA A 145 29.07 2.33 19.43
N ILE A 146 28.33 1.90 18.41
CA ILE A 146 27.16 1.03 18.55
C ILE A 146 27.55 -0.37 19.03
N VAL A 147 28.62 -0.94 18.47
CA VAL A 147 29.14 -2.27 18.88
C VAL A 147 29.59 -2.25 20.34
N ARG A 148 30.25 -1.18 20.79
CA ARG A 148 30.65 -1.02 22.20
C ARG A 148 29.46 -0.92 23.16
N GLY A 149 28.33 -0.38 22.70
CA GLY A 149 27.09 -0.30 23.47
C GLY A 149 26.30 -1.61 23.56
N ALA A 150 26.60 -2.60 22.73
CA ALA A 150 25.95 -3.91 22.81
C ALA A 150 26.55 -4.74 23.97
N GLU A 151 25.71 -5.26 24.86
CA GLU A 151 26.17 -5.92 26.08
C GLU A 151 26.58 -7.39 25.85
N ASN A 152 25.98 -8.06 24.87
CA ASN A 152 26.22 -9.49 24.63
C ASN A 152 26.95 -9.75 23.29
N ALA A 153 27.67 -10.87 23.25
CA ALA A 153 28.47 -11.25 22.08
C ALA A 153 27.62 -11.56 20.84
N ARG A 154 26.35 -11.96 21.02
CA ARG A 154 25.43 -12.26 19.92
C ARG A 154 25.05 -11.00 19.14
N ASP A 155 24.70 -9.93 19.84
CA ASP A 155 24.28 -8.67 19.25
C ASP A 155 25.46 -7.99 18.57
N LYS A 156 26.67 -8.07 19.16
CA LYS A 156 27.92 -7.65 18.51
C LYS A 156 28.16 -8.40 17.20
N ALA A 157 28.06 -9.74 17.23
CA ALA A 157 28.22 -10.55 16.03
C ALA A 157 27.18 -10.21 14.95
N MET A 158 25.93 -9.97 15.34
CA MET A 158 24.87 -9.57 14.41
C MET A 158 25.16 -8.20 13.77
N LEU A 159 25.68 -7.23 14.53
CA LEU A 159 26.09 -5.93 14.01
C LEU A 159 27.23 -6.05 13.00
N TYR A 160 28.28 -6.83 13.30
CA TYR A 160 29.39 -7.08 12.37
C TYR A 160 28.92 -7.76 11.08
N VAL A 161 28.08 -8.79 11.18
CA VAL A 161 27.52 -9.48 10.00
C VAL A 161 26.69 -8.54 9.11
N LEU A 162 25.90 -7.64 9.72
CA LEU A 162 25.10 -6.67 8.96
C LEU A 162 25.96 -5.59 8.28
N PHE A 163 27.04 -5.15 8.93
CA PHE A 163 27.95 -4.15 8.39
C PHE A 163 28.83 -4.71 7.26
N GLU A 164 29.40 -5.90 7.47
CA GLU A 164 30.26 -6.56 6.48
C GLU A 164 29.45 -7.16 5.32
N GLY A 165 28.30 -7.77 5.60
CA GLY A 165 27.46 -8.42 4.59
C GLY A 165 26.57 -7.48 3.78
N GLY A 166 26.44 -6.22 4.22
CA GLY A 166 25.71 -5.16 3.52
C GLY A 166 26.58 -4.24 2.66
N SER A 167 27.91 -4.44 2.67
CA SER A 167 28.91 -3.69 1.89
C SER A 167 29.08 -4.23 0.47
#